data_AF-A0AAV7PR22-F1
#
_entry.id   AF-A0AAV7PR22-F1
#
_cell.length_a   1.000
_cell.length_b   1.000
_cell.length_c   1.000
_cell.angle_alpha   90.00
_cell.angle_beta   90.00
_cell.angle_gamma   90.00
#
_symmetry.space_group_name_H-M   'P 1'
#
loop_
_entity.id
_entity.type
_entity.pdbx_description
1 polymer ?
#
loop_
_entity_poly.entity_id
_entity_poly.type
_entity_poly.pdbx_seq_one_letter_code
_entity_poly.pdbx_strand_id
1 'polypeptide(L)'
;MTEKSGNGPYKGQTNGKRCNLTPQNQIPTSQAKENMDKLDTVLKEIRDSRQAIENRLDMITTDMNIMKDDQAKLSDRLKQTESTVADILPTHYYNKNAIVKLQQQMETLQERIEDAEGRSWCNNIRIIGLPEGKEGSDPTQYIESWLQSIAKDRLSVHFVVERAHHIPGRKPIPGAPARPVIAGILNYRDRDVALQVARELDPIMIDNAKISLYPDYIQTIPWQSRSAEHPSK
;
A
#
# COMPACT_ATOMS: atom_id res chain seq x y z
N MET A 1 -21.48 72.18 53.30
CA MET A 1 -20.67 72.01 54.52
C MET A 1 -19.37 72.78 54.29
N THR A 2 -19.34 74.10 54.53
CA THR A 2 -18.93 74.79 55.80
C THR A 2 -17.48 74.43 56.14
N GLU A 3 -16.50 75.33 56.31
CA GLU A 3 -16.46 76.69 56.90
C GLU A 3 -15.03 77.25 56.63
N LYS A 4 -14.81 78.49 56.12
CA LYS A 4 -14.39 79.74 56.84
C LYS A 4 -13.79 79.48 58.24
N SER A 5 -12.77 80.14 58.81
CA SER A 5 -12.01 81.39 58.67
C SER A 5 -11.02 81.34 59.88
N GLY A 6 -9.81 81.88 59.92
CA GLY A 6 -9.42 83.27 59.72
C GLY A 6 -8.29 83.66 60.70
N ASN A 7 -7.64 84.81 60.40
CA ASN A 7 -6.81 85.71 61.24
C ASN A 7 -5.53 85.11 61.89
N GLY A 8 -4.29 85.53 61.60
CA GLY A 8 -3.72 86.90 61.57
C GLY A 8 -3.18 87.28 62.96
N PRO A 9 -2.28 88.28 63.16
CA PRO A 9 -1.12 88.75 62.39
C PRO A 9 0.17 88.80 63.27
N TYR A 10 1.38 88.95 62.72
CA TYR A 10 2.51 89.47 63.51
C TYR A 10 3.40 90.42 62.71
N LYS A 11 3.62 91.60 63.31
CA LYS A 11 4.37 92.75 62.80
C LYS A 11 5.86 92.45 62.73
N GLY A 12 6.51 93.07 61.73
CA GLY A 12 7.90 92.85 61.41
C GLY A 12 8.91 93.51 62.33
N GLN A 13 10.17 93.32 61.98
CA GLN A 13 11.28 94.18 62.34
C GLN A 13 12.28 94.18 61.17
N THR A 14 12.44 95.35 60.57
CA THR A 14 13.54 95.67 59.67
C THR A 14 14.82 95.79 60.49
N ASN A 15 15.90 95.13 60.07
CA ASN A 15 17.24 95.60 60.40
C ASN A 15 18.17 95.29 59.23
N GLY A 16 18.50 96.36 58.49
CA GLY A 16 19.51 96.32 57.46
C GLY A 16 20.89 96.13 58.08
N LYS A 17 21.59 95.10 57.61
CA LYS A 17 23.05 95.07 57.58
C LYS A 17 23.48 94.86 56.14
N ARG A 18 24.02 95.92 55.57
CA ARG A 18 24.67 95.95 54.26
C ARG A 18 26.01 95.20 54.41
N CYS A 19 26.04 93.95 53.98
CA CYS A 19 27.29 93.23 53.76
C CYS A 19 27.69 93.44 52.30
N ASN A 20 28.66 94.32 52.06
CA ASN A 20 29.46 94.26 50.86
C ASN A 20 30.47 93.13 51.06
N LEU A 21 30.51 92.16 50.15
CA LEU A 21 31.70 91.42 49.72
C LEU A 21 31.32 90.50 48.54
N THR A 22 31.84 90.86 47.36
CA THR A 22 32.19 90.03 46.19
C THR A 22 31.11 89.26 45.40
N PRO A 23 31.01 89.47 44.07
CA PRO A 23 30.17 88.66 43.19
C PRO A 23 30.80 87.27 43.03
N GLN A 24 30.28 86.26 43.72
CA GLN A 24 30.63 84.87 43.44
C GLN A 24 29.78 84.36 42.27
N ASN A 25 30.49 84.15 41.16
CA ASN A 25 30.12 83.40 39.96
C ASN A 25 29.01 83.97 39.07
N GLN A 26 29.39 84.97 38.27
CA GLN A 26 28.94 85.01 36.89
C GLN A 26 29.36 83.68 36.24
N ILE A 27 28.42 82.86 35.78
CA ILE A 27 28.74 81.76 34.87
C ILE A 27 29.50 82.41 33.70
N PRO A 28 30.76 82.04 33.41
CA PRO A 28 31.45 82.64 32.29
C PRO A 28 30.64 82.33 31.04
N THR A 29 30.36 83.33 30.21
CA THR A 29 29.54 83.26 28.99
C THR A 29 29.92 82.09 28.08
N SER A 30 31.15 81.57 28.20
CA SER A 30 31.67 80.35 27.55
C SER A 30 31.04 79.04 28.03
N GLN A 31 30.78 78.86 29.33
CA GLN A 31 30.21 77.61 29.91
C GLN A 31 28.72 77.49 29.60
N ALA A 32 28.00 78.62 29.60
CA ALA A 32 26.58 78.66 29.21
C ALA A 32 26.40 78.33 27.72
N LYS A 33 27.33 78.78 26.87
CA LYS A 33 27.34 78.49 25.43
C LYS A 33 27.68 77.01 25.15
N GLU A 34 28.68 76.46 25.82
CA GLU A 34 29.03 75.03 25.75
C GLU A 34 27.87 74.12 26.21
N ASN A 35 27.16 74.50 27.27
CA ASN A 35 25.99 73.77 27.74
C ASN A 35 24.81 73.88 26.75
N MET A 36 24.65 75.02 26.06
CA MET A 36 23.67 75.18 24.97
C MET A 36 24.01 74.30 23.77
N ASP A 37 25.28 74.25 23.36
CA ASP A 37 25.73 73.41 22.24
C ASP A 37 25.54 71.91 22.54
N LYS A 38 25.80 71.48 23.79
CA LYS A 38 25.50 70.11 24.25
C LYS A 38 24.00 69.82 24.27
N LEU A 39 23.17 70.78 24.70
CA LEU A 39 21.72 70.65 24.68
C LEU A 39 21.19 70.54 23.25
N ASP A 40 21.68 71.36 22.32
CA ASP A 40 21.32 71.29 20.90
C ASP A 40 21.72 69.96 20.26
N THR A 41 22.88 69.42 20.65
CA THR A 41 23.34 68.10 20.22
C THR A 41 22.40 67.00 20.69
N VAL A 42 22.04 66.99 21.98
CA VAL A 42 21.09 66.01 22.55
C VAL A 42 19.70 66.13 21.89
N LEU A 43 19.22 67.36 21.65
CA LEU A 43 17.94 67.58 20.98
C LEU A 43 17.95 67.07 19.54
N LYS A 44 19.08 67.20 18.83
CA LYS A 44 19.26 66.62 17.50
C LYS A 44 19.21 65.10 17.53
N GLU A 45 19.96 64.45 18.42
CA GLU A 45 19.98 62.99 18.56
C GLU A 45 18.60 62.41 18.93
N ILE A 46 17.83 63.12 19.77
CA ILE A 46 16.45 62.74 20.11
C ILE A 46 15.54 62.82 18.87
N ARG A 47 15.66 63.87 18.05
CA ARG A 47 14.91 64.00 16.79
C ARG A 47 15.27 62.90 15.80
N ASP A 48 16.56 62.62 15.64
CA ASP A 48 17.05 61.58 14.73
C ASP A 48 16.57 60.19 15.20
N SER A 49 16.64 59.92 16.50
CA SER A 49 16.13 58.67 17.10
C SER A 49 14.62 58.53 16.94
N ARG A 50 13.87 59.62 17.13
CA ARG A 50 12.42 59.64 16.91
C ARG A 50 12.07 59.30 15.45
N GLN A 51 12.75 59.92 14.48
CA GLN A 51 12.54 59.65 13.07
C GLN A 51 12.88 58.19 12.72
N ALA A 52 13.97 57.65 13.29
CA ALA A 52 14.34 56.25 13.09
C ALA A 52 13.30 55.27 13.67
N ILE A 53 12.70 55.61 14.82
CA ILE A 53 11.60 54.82 15.42
C ILE A 53 10.36 54.90 14.52
N GLU A 54 9.96 56.08 14.06
CA GLU A 54 8.82 56.28 13.16
C GLU A 54 8.99 55.44 11.87
N ASN A 55 10.16 55.49 11.23
CA ASN A 55 10.45 54.69 10.04
C ASN A 55 10.36 53.17 10.31
N ARG A 56 10.86 52.70 11.47
CA ARG A 56 10.78 51.28 11.86
C ARG A 56 9.33 50.86 12.14
N LEU A 57 8.51 51.73 12.74
CA LEU A 57 7.10 51.46 12.98
C LEU A 57 6.31 51.37 11.66
N ASP A 58 6.65 52.20 10.67
CA ASP A 58 6.06 52.13 9.33
C ASP A 58 6.42 50.82 8.62
N MET A 59 7.68 50.38 8.73
CA MET A 59 8.11 49.08 8.22
C MET A 59 7.37 47.92 8.89
N ILE A 60 7.28 47.91 10.23
CA ILE A 60 6.55 46.88 10.98
C ILE A 60 5.07 46.86 10.57
N THR A 61 4.46 48.02 10.37
CA THR A 61 3.06 48.12 9.93
C THR A 61 2.88 47.52 8.54
N THR A 62 3.84 47.76 7.64
CA THR A 62 3.84 47.19 6.29
C THR A 62 3.98 45.67 6.34
N ASP A 63 4.96 45.16 7.07
CA ASP A 63 5.19 43.71 7.25
C ASP A 63 3.96 43.04 7.89
N MET A 64 3.33 43.69 8.88
CA MET A 64 2.12 43.19 9.53
C MET A 64 0.95 43.08 8.55
N ASN A 65 0.80 44.02 7.61
CA ASN A 65 -0.25 43.95 6.59
C ASN A 65 0.02 42.81 5.60
N ILE A 66 1.28 42.64 5.17
CA ILE A 66 1.68 41.51 4.30
C ILE A 66 1.40 40.17 5.02
N MET A 67 1.77 40.05 6.29
CA MET A 67 1.50 38.85 7.08
C MET A 67 0.00 38.56 7.23
N LYS A 68 -0.84 39.59 7.40
CA LYS A 68 -2.29 39.41 7.44
C LYS A 68 -2.84 38.90 6.12
N ASP A 69 -2.37 39.43 4.99
CA ASP A 69 -2.78 38.99 3.66
C ASP A 69 -2.37 37.55 3.40
N ASP A 70 -1.15 37.17 3.76
CA ASP A 70 -0.67 35.80 3.62
C ASP A 70 -1.41 34.83 4.57
N GLN A 71 -1.73 35.27 5.78
CA GLN A 71 -2.58 34.51 6.70
C GLN A 71 -3.98 34.26 6.13
N ALA A 72 -4.58 35.25 5.47
CA ALA A 72 -5.87 35.10 4.81
C ALA A 72 -5.79 34.07 3.66
N LYS A 73 -4.79 34.19 2.78
CA LYS A 73 -4.58 33.23 1.68
C LYS A 73 -4.35 31.80 2.19
N LEU A 74 -3.57 31.64 3.26
CA LEU A 74 -3.35 30.32 3.88
C LEU A 74 -4.64 29.76 4.48
N SER A 75 -5.45 30.59 5.13
CA SER A 75 -6.75 30.16 5.67
C SER A 75 -7.68 29.66 4.57
N ASP A 76 -7.73 30.35 3.42
CA ASP A 76 -8.58 29.94 2.31
C ASP A 76 -8.10 28.64 1.65
N ARG A 77 -6.78 28.50 1.45
CA ARG A 77 -6.19 27.24 0.96
C ARG A 77 -6.43 26.07 1.91
N LEU A 78 -6.37 26.31 3.23
CA LEU A 78 -6.64 25.29 4.23
C LEU A 78 -8.09 24.81 4.12
N LYS A 79 -9.06 25.72 4.08
CA LYS A 79 -10.48 25.38 3.89
C LYS A 79 -10.74 24.60 2.61
N GLN A 80 -10.10 25.00 1.50
CA GLN A 80 -10.25 24.28 0.23
C GLN A 80 -9.68 22.85 0.33
N THR A 81 -8.53 22.69 1.00
CA THR A 81 -7.91 21.38 1.21
C THR A 81 -8.79 20.50 2.10
N GLU A 82 -9.32 21.04 3.19
CA GLU A 82 -10.23 20.35 4.09
C GLU A 82 -11.52 19.91 3.37
N SER A 83 -12.11 20.79 2.56
CA SER A 83 -13.28 20.45 1.73
C SER A 83 -12.96 19.33 0.73
N THR A 84 -11.83 19.43 0.03
CA THR A 84 -11.42 18.41 -0.95
C THR A 84 -11.21 17.06 -0.27
N VAL A 85 -10.61 17.03 0.92
CA VAL A 85 -10.45 15.82 1.72
C VAL A 85 -11.82 15.27 2.13
N ALA A 86 -12.72 16.11 2.63
CA ALA A 86 -14.07 15.71 3.01
C ALA A 86 -14.85 15.09 1.83
N ASP A 87 -14.68 15.62 0.62
CA ASP A 87 -15.35 15.11 -0.59
C ASP A 87 -14.77 13.76 -1.08
N ILE A 88 -13.45 13.56 -0.94
CA ILE A 88 -12.77 12.34 -1.42
C ILE A 88 -12.94 11.16 -0.45
N LEU A 89 -13.02 11.43 0.87
CA LEU A 89 -13.06 10.39 1.90
C LEU A 89 -14.17 9.35 1.71
N PRO A 90 -15.44 9.71 1.41
CA PRO A 90 -16.51 8.75 1.17
C PRO A 90 -16.22 7.80 0.00
N THR A 91 -15.76 8.36 -1.14
CA THR A 91 -15.41 7.58 -2.33
C THR A 91 -14.22 6.66 -2.05
N HIS A 92 -13.21 7.15 -1.32
CA HIS A 92 -12.07 6.32 -0.91
C HIS A 92 -12.51 5.13 -0.05
N TYR A 93 -13.39 5.34 0.94
CA TYR A 93 -13.90 4.27 1.79
C TYR A 93 -14.75 3.26 1.01
N TYR A 94 -15.61 3.76 0.11
CA TYR A 94 -16.40 2.90 -0.79
C TYR A 94 -15.48 2.03 -1.67
N ASN A 95 -14.50 2.63 -2.32
CA ASN A 95 -13.55 1.93 -3.18
C ASN A 95 -12.75 0.88 -2.40
N LYS A 96 -12.26 1.24 -1.20
CA LYS A 96 -11.56 0.29 -0.32
C LYS A 96 -12.42 -0.93 -0.01
N ASN A 97 -13.68 -0.73 0.35
CA ASN A 97 -14.60 -1.83 0.63
C ASN A 97 -14.94 -2.65 -0.60
N ALA A 98 -15.09 -2.02 -1.77
CA ALA A 98 -15.32 -2.71 -3.02
C ALA A 98 -14.12 -3.61 -3.39
N ILE A 99 -12.89 -3.11 -3.22
CA ILE A 99 -11.67 -3.89 -3.45
C ILE A 99 -11.62 -5.12 -2.54
N VAL A 100 -11.90 -4.96 -1.23
CA VAL A 100 -11.92 -6.10 -0.30
C VAL A 100 -12.96 -7.14 -0.70
N LYS A 101 -14.17 -6.71 -1.10
CA LYS A 101 -15.21 -7.63 -1.59
C LYS A 101 -14.79 -8.36 -2.86
N LEU A 102 -14.18 -7.66 -3.80
CA LEU A 102 -13.68 -8.26 -5.05
C LEU A 102 -12.56 -9.27 -4.78
N GLN A 103 -11.66 -8.98 -3.83
CA GLN A 103 -10.61 -9.93 -3.43
C GLN A 103 -11.20 -11.21 -2.85
N GLN A 104 -12.20 -11.11 -1.95
CA GLN A 104 -12.90 -12.26 -1.39
C GLN A 104 -13.63 -13.08 -2.47
N GLN A 105 -14.28 -12.40 -3.42
CA GLN A 105 -14.93 -13.06 -4.54
C GLN A 105 -13.92 -13.77 -5.44
N MET A 106 -12.77 -13.15 -5.70
CA MET A 106 -11.70 -13.75 -6.50
C MET A 106 -11.14 -15.02 -5.83
N GLU A 107 -10.87 -14.97 -4.52
CA GLU A 107 -10.42 -16.14 -3.75
C GLU A 107 -11.46 -17.27 -3.80
N THR A 108 -12.73 -16.96 -3.55
CA THR A 108 -13.83 -17.94 -3.63
C THR A 108 -13.95 -18.53 -5.03
N LEU A 109 -13.81 -17.71 -6.09
CA LEU A 109 -13.88 -18.19 -7.46
C LEU A 109 -12.68 -19.08 -7.80
N GLN A 110 -11.50 -18.74 -7.31
CA GLN A 110 -10.30 -19.55 -7.51
C GLN A 110 -10.46 -20.92 -6.84
N GLU A 111 -10.91 -20.99 -5.59
CA GLU A 111 -11.19 -22.26 -4.91
C GLU A 111 -12.21 -23.11 -5.67
N ARG A 112 -13.28 -22.48 -6.19
CA ARG A 112 -14.31 -23.17 -6.99
C ARG A 112 -13.79 -23.66 -8.33
N ILE A 113 -12.90 -22.92 -8.98
CA ILE A 113 -12.24 -23.35 -10.22
C ILE A 113 -11.34 -24.54 -9.91
N GLU A 114 -10.51 -24.45 -8.88
CA GLU A 114 -9.60 -25.54 -8.48
C GLU A 114 -10.37 -26.83 -8.13
N ASP A 115 -11.49 -26.73 -7.40
CA ASP A 115 -12.38 -27.87 -7.11
C ASP A 115 -13.04 -28.42 -8.38
N ALA A 116 -13.55 -27.56 -9.27
CA ALA A 116 -14.20 -27.98 -10.50
C ALA A 116 -13.23 -28.64 -11.49
N GLU A 117 -12.06 -28.04 -11.69
CA GLU A 117 -10.98 -28.62 -12.48
C GLU A 117 -10.54 -29.95 -11.85
N GLY A 118 -10.37 -29.98 -10.52
CA GLY A 118 -9.96 -31.18 -9.79
C GLY A 118 -10.90 -32.34 -10.08
N ARG A 119 -12.20 -32.13 -9.91
CA ARG A 119 -13.24 -33.12 -10.23
C ARG A 119 -13.25 -33.51 -11.70
N SER A 120 -13.02 -32.56 -12.61
CA SER A 120 -12.94 -32.84 -14.05
C SER A 120 -11.73 -33.70 -14.42
N TRP A 121 -10.64 -33.65 -13.65
CA TRP A 121 -9.42 -34.42 -13.90
C TRP A 121 -9.33 -35.69 -13.05
N CYS A 122 -10.14 -35.84 -11.99
CA CYS A 122 -10.18 -37.06 -11.16
C CYS A 122 -10.35 -38.34 -11.97
N ASN A 123 -11.10 -38.27 -13.07
CA ASN A 123 -11.37 -39.41 -13.94
C ASN A 123 -10.29 -39.65 -15.00
N ASN A 124 -9.35 -38.73 -15.15
CA ASN A 124 -8.29 -38.84 -16.13
C ASN A 124 -7.14 -39.72 -15.60
N ILE A 125 -6.55 -40.51 -16.49
CA ILE A 125 -5.27 -41.18 -16.30
C ILE A 125 -4.25 -40.64 -17.28
N ARG A 126 -3.00 -40.61 -16.84
CA ARG A 126 -1.83 -40.28 -17.63
C ARG A 126 -1.04 -41.54 -17.91
N ILE A 127 -0.88 -41.86 -19.18
CA ILE A 127 -0.14 -43.02 -19.68
C ILE A 127 1.19 -42.51 -20.22
N ILE A 128 2.29 -43.03 -19.69
CA ILE A 128 3.66 -42.67 -20.07
C ILE A 128 4.31 -43.86 -20.76
N GLY A 129 5.01 -43.62 -21.87
CA GLY A 129 5.81 -44.63 -22.56
C GLY A 129 5.10 -45.36 -23.70
N LEU A 130 3.83 -45.05 -23.99
CA LEU A 130 3.12 -45.60 -25.15
C LEU A 130 3.75 -45.08 -26.46
N PRO A 131 4.28 -45.95 -27.34
CA PRO A 131 4.93 -45.49 -28.57
C PRO A 131 3.98 -44.72 -29.49
N GLU A 132 4.44 -43.61 -30.06
CA GLU A 132 3.60 -42.80 -30.95
C GLU A 132 3.12 -43.60 -32.16
N GLY A 133 1.82 -43.52 -32.45
CA GLY A 133 1.21 -44.20 -33.59
C GLY A 133 0.80 -45.65 -33.34
N LYS A 134 1.14 -46.23 -32.18
CA LYS A 134 0.68 -47.58 -31.80
C LYS A 134 -0.84 -47.67 -31.70
N GLU A 135 -1.46 -46.58 -31.29
CA GLU A 135 -2.90 -46.37 -31.15
C GLU A 135 -3.67 -46.44 -32.49
N GLY A 136 -2.97 -46.26 -33.62
CA GLY A 136 -3.62 -46.17 -34.93
C GLY A 136 -4.42 -44.87 -35.10
N SER A 137 -5.61 -44.98 -35.71
CA SER A 137 -6.47 -43.84 -36.01
C SER A 137 -7.40 -43.44 -34.86
N ASP A 138 -7.67 -44.35 -33.92
CA ASP A 138 -8.55 -44.11 -32.78
C ASP A 138 -7.85 -44.48 -31.45
N PRO A 139 -7.18 -43.50 -30.83
CA PRO A 139 -6.58 -43.69 -29.51
C PRO A 139 -7.57 -44.10 -28.43
N THR A 140 -8.83 -43.65 -28.52
CA THR A 140 -9.84 -43.90 -27.48
C THR A 140 -10.17 -45.38 -27.44
N GLN A 141 -10.52 -45.95 -28.60
CA GLN A 141 -10.81 -47.38 -28.72
C GLN A 141 -9.61 -48.26 -28.42
N TYR A 142 -8.40 -47.84 -28.83
CA TYR A 142 -7.17 -48.58 -28.53
C TYR A 142 -6.91 -48.66 -27.02
N ILE A 143 -6.96 -47.52 -26.33
CA ILE A 143 -6.73 -47.47 -24.87
C ILE A 143 -7.81 -48.26 -24.13
N GLU A 144 -9.08 -48.15 -24.55
CA GLU A 144 -10.16 -48.92 -23.93
C GLU A 144 -9.92 -50.43 -24.03
N SER A 145 -9.61 -50.92 -25.23
CA SER A 145 -9.34 -52.34 -25.50
C SER A 145 -8.11 -52.82 -24.73
N TRP A 146 -7.07 -51.99 -24.67
CA TRP A 146 -5.85 -52.32 -23.94
C TRP A 146 -6.08 -52.40 -22.42
N LEU A 147 -6.80 -51.44 -21.83
CA LEU A 147 -7.13 -51.45 -20.41
C LEU A 147 -8.00 -52.66 -20.03
N GLN A 148 -8.98 -53.01 -20.87
CA GLN A 148 -9.76 -54.25 -20.70
C GLN A 148 -8.88 -55.50 -20.76
N SER A 149 -7.88 -55.53 -21.66
CA SER A 149 -6.99 -56.69 -21.80
C SER A 149 -6.11 -56.92 -20.57
N ILE A 150 -5.62 -55.85 -19.93
CA ILE A 150 -4.75 -55.96 -18.76
C ILE A 150 -5.56 -56.16 -17.47
N ALA A 151 -6.75 -55.57 -17.36
CA ALA A 151 -7.58 -55.63 -16.17
C ALA A 151 -8.54 -56.83 -16.15
N LYS A 152 -8.72 -57.52 -17.28
CA LYS A 152 -9.56 -58.72 -17.43
C LYS A 152 -10.97 -58.47 -16.88
N ASP A 153 -11.37 -59.24 -15.87
CA ASP A 153 -12.68 -59.24 -15.22
C ASP A 153 -12.80 -58.24 -14.05
N ARG A 154 -11.78 -57.42 -13.78
CA ARG A 154 -11.79 -56.46 -12.66
C ARG A 154 -12.50 -55.15 -12.98
N LEU A 155 -12.66 -54.81 -14.26
CA LEU A 155 -13.38 -53.61 -14.69
C LEU A 155 -14.88 -53.89 -14.76
N SER A 156 -15.68 -52.82 -14.65
CA SER A 156 -17.11 -52.88 -14.90
C SER A 156 -17.43 -53.43 -16.29
N VAL A 157 -18.57 -54.12 -16.40
CA VAL A 157 -19.14 -54.57 -17.70
C VAL A 157 -19.35 -53.40 -18.66
N HIS A 158 -19.56 -52.19 -18.13
CA HIS A 158 -19.80 -50.97 -18.90
C HIS A 158 -18.57 -50.04 -18.85
N PHE A 159 -17.36 -50.59 -18.79
CA PHE A 159 -16.14 -49.80 -18.85
C PHE A 159 -16.04 -49.06 -20.18
N VAL A 160 -15.87 -47.73 -20.11
CA VAL A 160 -15.78 -46.84 -21.27
C VAL A 160 -14.67 -45.83 -21.06
N VAL A 161 -13.87 -45.62 -22.10
CA VAL A 161 -12.95 -44.48 -22.19
C VAL A 161 -13.63 -43.40 -23.03
N GLU A 162 -13.88 -42.23 -22.44
CA GLU A 162 -14.60 -41.13 -23.11
C GLU A 162 -13.74 -40.42 -24.15
N ARG A 163 -12.44 -40.32 -23.88
CA ARG A 163 -11.46 -39.64 -24.73
C ARG A 163 -10.08 -40.19 -24.45
N ALA A 164 -9.25 -40.32 -25.48
CA ALA A 164 -7.81 -40.48 -25.32
C ALA A 164 -7.06 -39.65 -26.36
N HIS A 165 -5.98 -39.00 -25.95
CA HIS A 165 -5.13 -38.24 -26.86
C HIS A 165 -3.73 -38.03 -26.26
N HIS A 166 -2.72 -37.95 -27.12
CA HIS A 166 -1.41 -37.45 -26.72
C HIS A 166 -1.49 -35.97 -26.31
N ILE A 167 -0.70 -35.58 -25.30
CA ILE A 167 -0.55 -34.18 -24.91
C ILE A 167 -0.16 -33.33 -26.14
N PRO A 168 -0.82 -32.20 -26.40
CA PRO A 168 -0.51 -31.32 -27.52
C PRO A 168 0.97 -30.92 -27.55
N GLY A 169 1.58 -30.97 -28.72
CA GLY A 169 2.99 -30.63 -28.88
C GLY A 169 3.59 -31.14 -30.20
N ARG A 170 4.83 -30.74 -30.49
CA ARG A 170 5.58 -31.31 -31.61
C ARG A 170 5.86 -32.78 -31.32
N LYS A 171 5.71 -33.63 -32.34
CA LYS A 171 6.09 -35.03 -32.24
C LYS A 171 7.58 -35.13 -31.86
N PRO A 172 7.95 -35.99 -30.90
CA PRO A 172 9.32 -36.20 -30.52
C PRO A 172 10.11 -36.77 -31.70
N ILE A 173 11.40 -36.46 -31.73
CA ILE A 173 12.34 -37.01 -32.71
C ILE A 173 12.45 -38.53 -32.48
N PRO A 174 12.65 -39.36 -33.53
CA PRO A 174 12.89 -40.79 -33.34
C PRO A 174 13.95 -41.07 -32.28
N GLY A 175 13.61 -41.88 -31.27
CA GLY A 175 14.47 -42.21 -30.13
C GLY A 175 14.30 -41.31 -28.89
N ALA A 176 13.60 -40.19 -28.99
CA ALA A 176 13.17 -39.42 -27.83
C ALA A 176 11.92 -40.05 -27.17
N PRO A 177 11.65 -39.81 -25.87
CA PRO A 177 10.50 -40.38 -25.18
C PRO A 177 9.17 -39.95 -25.83
N ALA A 178 8.23 -40.88 -25.91
CA ALA A 178 6.90 -40.62 -26.46
C ALA A 178 6.12 -39.63 -25.57
N ARG A 179 5.25 -38.82 -26.21
CA ARG A 179 4.39 -37.88 -25.47
C ARG A 179 3.40 -38.65 -24.60
N PRO A 180 3.17 -38.24 -23.35
CA PRO A 180 2.17 -38.87 -22.52
C PRO A 180 0.79 -38.80 -23.18
N VAL A 181 -0.01 -39.84 -22.98
CA VAL A 181 -1.43 -39.89 -23.38
C VAL A 181 -2.27 -39.58 -22.16
N ILE A 182 -3.26 -38.71 -22.33
CA ILE A 182 -4.30 -38.46 -21.33
C ILE A 182 -5.54 -39.20 -21.80
N ALA A 183 -6.08 -40.08 -20.95
CA ALA A 183 -7.32 -40.79 -21.20
C ALA A 183 -8.33 -40.47 -20.09
N GLY A 184 -9.54 -40.07 -20.47
CA GLY A 184 -10.66 -39.82 -19.55
C GLY A 184 -11.51 -41.08 -19.42
N ILE A 185 -11.60 -41.63 -18.21
CA ILE A 185 -12.42 -42.81 -17.92
C ILE A 185 -13.78 -42.36 -17.40
N LEU A 186 -14.87 -42.92 -17.90
CA LEU A 186 -16.22 -42.50 -17.54
C LEU A 186 -16.49 -42.58 -16.02
N ASN A 187 -15.95 -43.60 -15.34
CA ASN A 187 -16.20 -43.88 -13.94
C ASN A 187 -14.90 -43.93 -13.12
N TYR A 188 -14.86 -43.16 -12.02
CA TYR A 188 -13.69 -43.08 -11.14
C TYR A 188 -13.30 -44.44 -10.53
N ARG A 189 -14.26 -45.34 -10.30
CA ARG A 189 -13.96 -46.67 -9.73
C ARG A 189 -13.16 -47.52 -10.71
N ASP A 190 -13.56 -47.51 -11.98
CA ASP A 190 -12.85 -48.22 -13.03
C ASP A 190 -11.47 -47.61 -13.27
N ARG A 191 -11.36 -46.27 -13.15
CA ARG A 191 -10.08 -45.55 -13.13
C ARG A 191 -9.15 -46.06 -12.04
N ASP A 192 -9.62 -46.14 -10.80
CA ASP A 192 -8.83 -46.62 -9.66
C ASP A 192 -8.41 -48.08 -9.83
N VAL A 193 -9.32 -48.93 -10.32
CA VAL A 193 -9.00 -50.34 -10.63
C VAL A 193 -7.94 -50.43 -11.72
N ALA A 194 -8.05 -49.68 -12.81
CA ALA A 194 -7.05 -49.67 -13.87
C ALA A 194 -5.67 -49.24 -13.37
N LEU A 195 -5.60 -48.20 -12.53
CA LEU A 195 -4.36 -47.76 -11.88
C LEU A 195 -3.81 -48.83 -10.93
N GLN A 196 -4.66 -49.50 -10.16
CA GLN A 196 -4.25 -50.56 -9.25
C GLN A 196 -3.69 -51.76 -10.02
N VAL A 197 -4.40 -52.23 -11.05
CA VAL A 197 -3.96 -53.30 -11.96
C VAL A 197 -2.59 -52.95 -12.55
N ALA A 198 -2.42 -51.70 -12.99
CA ALA A 198 -1.16 -51.28 -13.58
C ALA A 198 0.01 -51.31 -12.59
N ARG A 199 -0.23 -50.97 -11.31
CA ARG A 199 0.79 -51.07 -10.24
C ARG A 199 1.13 -52.53 -9.94
N GLU A 200 0.15 -53.42 -9.97
CA GLU A 200 0.35 -54.86 -9.72
C GLU A 200 1.10 -55.55 -10.88
N LEU A 201 0.91 -55.08 -12.12
CA LEU A 201 1.58 -55.61 -13.32
C LEU A 201 2.94 -54.96 -13.62
N ASP A 202 3.38 -53.92 -12.88
CA ASP A 202 4.61 -53.19 -13.20
C ASP A 202 5.83 -54.14 -13.21
N PRO A 203 6.62 -54.20 -14.31
CA PRO A 203 6.53 -53.41 -15.54
C PRO A 203 5.57 -53.95 -16.60
N ILE A 204 4.71 -53.07 -17.12
CA ILE A 204 3.93 -53.33 -18.33
C ILE A 204 4.79 -52.99 -19.55
N MET A 205 4.91 -53.89 -20.51
CA MET A 205 5.72 -53.70 -21.72
C MET A 205 4.85 -53.77 -22.98
N ILE A 206 4.95 -52.77 -23.86
CA ILE A 206 4.37 -52.79 -25.22
C ILE A 206 5.48 -52.46 -26.20
N ASP A 207 5.71 -53.30 -27.21
CA ASP A 207 6.75 -53.12 -28.23
C ASP A 207 8.14 -52.77 -27.64
N ASN A 208 8.50 -53.45 -26.54
CA ASN A 208 9.74 -53.23 -25.79
C ASN A 208 9.85 -51.85 -25.09
N ALA A 209 8.77 -51.08 -25.01
CA ALA A 209 8.67 -49.86 -24.22
C ALA A 209 7.94 -50.12 -22.90
N LYS A 210 8.53 -49.64 -21.79
CA LYS A 210 7.87 -49.66 -20.47
C LYS A 210 6.73 -48.65 -20.46
N ILE A 211 5.54 -49.11 -20.10
CA ILE A 211 4.37 -48.26 -19.90
C ILE A 211 4.07 -48.11 -18.41
N SER A 212 3.74 -46.90 -18.02
CA SER A 212 3.33 -46.58 -16.64
C SER A 212 2.09 -45.71 -16.64
N LEU A 213 1.16 -46.00 -15.72
CA LEU A 213 -0.08 -45.27 -15.55
C LEU A 213 -0.04 -44.48 -14.23
N TYR A 214 -0.48 -43.24 -14.30
CA TYR A 214 -0.59 -42.35 -13.15
C TYR A 214 -1.96 -41.65 -13.15
N PRO A 215 -2.50 -41.27 -11.99
CA PRO A 215 -3.59 -40.31 -11.96
C PRO A 215 -3.14 -38.97 -12.57
N ASP A 216 -4.03 -38.30 -13.30
CA ASP A 216 -3.76 -36.99 -13.89
C ASP A 216 -4.25 -35.89 -12.94
N TYR A 217 -3.36 -35.38 -12.08
CA TYR A 217 -3.68 -34.34 -11.10
C TYR A 217 -3.27 -32.94 -11.58
N ILE A 218 -4.01 -31.92 -11.15
CA ILE A 218 -3.63 -30.51 -11.31
C ILE A 218 -2.37 -30.21 -10.50
N GLN A 219 -1.53 -29.33 -11.03
CA GLN A 219 -0.28 -28.90 -10.41
C GLN A 219 -0.47 -28.18 -9.07
N THR A 220 -1.62 -27.55 -8.85
CA THR A 220 -1.94 -26.77 -7.64
C THR A 220 -2.25 -27.65 -6.42
N ILE A 221 -2.52 -28.94 -6.60
CA ILE A 221 -2.75 -29.86 -5.48
C ILE A 221 -1.42 -30.07 -4.74
N PRO A 222 -1.30 -29.66 -3.45
CA PRO A 222 -0.07 -29.80 -2.70
C PRO A 222 0.38 -31.27 -2.59
N TRP A 223 1.70 -31.49 -2.60
CA TRP A 223 2.30 -32.83 -2.49
C TRP A 223 1.80 -33.64 -1.28
N GLN A 224 1.45 -32.97 -0.18
CA GLN A 224 0.94 -33.61 1.04
C GLN A 224 -0.41 -34.30 0.82
N SER A 225 -1.31 -33.73 0.00
CA SER A 225 -2.59 -34.38 -0.34
C SER A 225 -2.40 -35.59 -1.26
N ARG A 226 -1.38 -35.56 -2.14
CA ARG A 226 -1.03 -36.69 -3.03
C ARG A 226 -0.55 -37.92 -2.26
N SER A 227 0.13 -37.71 -1.14
CA SER A 227 0.62 -38.79 -0.26
C SER A 227 -0.46 -39.30 0.71
N ALA A 228 -1.40 -38.44 1.11
CA ALA A 228 -2.47 -38.81 2.06
C ALA A 228 -3.53 -39.75 1.45
N GLU A 229 -3.82 -39.63 0.15
CA GLU A 229 -4.76 -40.53 -0.56
C GLU A 229 -4.18 -41.93 -0.79
N HIS A 230 -2.86 -42.09 -0.69
CA HIS A 230 -2.16 -43.34 -0.99
C HIS A 230 -1.09 -43.62 0.07
N PRO A 231 -1.44 -44.22 1.23
CA PRO A 231 -0.44 -44.70 2.17
C PRO A 231 0.39 -45.79 1.48
N SER A 232 1.67 -45.49 1.25
CA SER A 232 2.69 -46.48 0.93
C SER A 232 2.64 -47.56 2.02
N LYS A 233 2.27 -48.78 1.64
CA LYS A 233 2.52 -49.96 2.46
C LYS A 233 3.99 -50.33 2.39
#